data_AF-A0A5N6ZF51-F1
#
_entry.id   AF-A0A5N6ZF51-F1
#
_cell.length_a   1.000
_cell.length_b   1.000
_cell.length_c   1.000
_cell.angle_alpha   90.00
_cell.angle_beta   90.00
_cell.angle_gamma   90.00
#
_symmetry.space_group_name_H-M   'P 1'
#
loop_
_entity.id
_entity.type
_entity.pdbx_description
1 polymer ?
#
loop_
_entity_poly.entity_id
_entity_poly.type
_entity_poly.pdbx_seq_one_letter_code
_entity_poly.pdbx_strand_id
1 'polypeptide(L)'
;MAKQLCVYGSVNNVLFRFPPVLRQRRPSPARHLSTASKIPESSDLFEYTSGRWIYNDALRHCERRRSFNVSELKRLAASSVQQRQEDIVSFEKLAEGGFNRSFLITMRDGFRFVARIPYPVTEPKFLVIASEVATMDLLRSHGIPVPKILGYSPRADNSAGTEYIFMEFVQGKNLGDIWYCLAEKERAKIVERLVQLESQLFALRFPSGGSIYYTDDLPDQGPRIHFPGSSGTSKGTFCIGPDTSLGLWYGRRVDLNCLAALTAGAKKEIAYLQTFGRPLQPFQRLRREIYNYQVQSHLEHIDTLEKYLQIAPHLIPRDEPALHRPVVRHPDLQPNNIFVSDELEITGLIDWQHSVVLPFFLQCGIPGSLQNYGDNISASLQTPTLPRNFDDLEEIEQLQQAELFRRRQLHYLYVKMTADMCPEHYNALTHDFSMLRRRLFHHASDPWEGDNVTLKADLVNLSRKWTEVTRGAKESCPIAYSDDESAECLRLDRAQSEADEQFQACKDVIGVGTEGWVPVTQYEESKRMESKLKAEALHAAETDKERAIVQEHWIFDDFCEEDYM
;
A
#
# COMPACT_ATOMS: atom_id res chain seq x y z
N MET A 1 20.61 33.83 16.01
CA MET A 1 21.76 32.91 16.16
C MET A 1 21.27 31.47 16.05
N ALA A 2 21.10 30.99 14.80
CA ALA A 2 20.84 29.59 14.49
C ALA A 2 21.62 29.28 13.20
N LYS A 3 22.90 28.95 13.37
CA LYS A 3 23.82 28.47 12.33
C LYS A 3 24.69 27.42 13.01
N GLN A 4 24.36 26.14 12.81
CA GLN A 4 25.13 24.90 13.08
C GLN A 4 24.11 23.76 13.20
N LEU A 5 24.15 22.64 12.49
CA LEU A 5 25.10 22.03 11.57
C LEU A 5 24.27 21.28 10.52
N CYS A 6 24.32 21.71 9.26
CA CYS A 6 23.97 20.84 8.13
C CYS A 6 25.29 20.59 7.40
N VAL A 7 25.98 19.50 7.76
CA VAL A 7 27.24 19.09 7.12
C VAL A 7 26.96 17.82 6.36
N TYR A 8 26.33 17.92 5.19
CA TYR A 8 26.39 16.94 4.11
C TYR A 8 26.11 17.68 2.80
N GLY A 9 27.05 17.67 1.86
CA GLY A 9 26.96 18.42 0.61
C GLY A 9 26.78 17.50 -0.58
N SER A 10 25.65 17.62 -1.29
CA SER A 10 25.48 17.12 -2.67
C SER A 10 24.08 17.37 -3.25
N VAL A 11 23.09 16.48 -3.03
CA VAL A 11 21.79 16.51 -3.72
C VAL A 11 20.71 17.18 -2.87
N ASN A 12 20.55 16.79 -1.60
CA ASN A 12 19.57 17.40 -0.70
C ASN A 12 19.88 18.88 -0.48
N ASN A 13 21.14 19.24 -0.27
CA ASN A 13 21.56 20.64 -0.11
C ASN A 13 21.29 21.49 -1.35
N VAL A 14 21.55 20.93 -2.53
CA VAL A 14 21.26 21.61 -3.79
C VAL A 14 19.76 21.80 -3.94
N LEU A 15 18.94 20.77 -3.65
CA LEU A 15 17.47 20.83 -3.62
C LEU A 15 16.92 21.79 -2.54
N PHE A 16 17.62 21.97 -1.41
CA PHE A 16 17.27 22.95 -0.37
C PHE A 16 17.64 24.40 -0.74
N ARG A 17 18.67 24.60 -1.59
CA ARG A 17 19.10 25.95 -2.05
C ARG A 17 18.15 26.54 -3.11
N PHE A 18 17.11 25.82 -3.51
CA PHE A 18 16.06 26.36 -4.36
C PHE A 18 15.25 27.41 -3.59
N PRO A 19 14.97 28.61 -4.17
CA PRO A 19 13.87 29.43 -3.66
C PRO A 19 12.56 28.62 -3.77
N PRO A 20 11.48 28.99 -3.06
CA PRO A 20 10.19 28.32 -3.18
C PRO A 20 9.61 28.56 -4.58
N VAL A 21 10.08 27.80 -5.56
CA VAL A 21 9.39 27.52 -6.82
C VAL A 21 8.39 26.39 -6.55
N LEU A 22 7.72 26.44 -5.39
CA LEU A 22 6.51 25.70 -5.07
C LEU A 22 5.30 26.37 -5.76
N ARG A 23 5.49 26.85 -7.01
CA ARG A 23 4.51 27.72 -7.67
C ARG A 23 3.39 26.95 -8.35
N GLN A 24 3.52 25.64 -8.55
CA GLN A 24 2.44 24.78 -9.04
C GLN A 24 2.64 23.36 -8.49
N ARG A 25 2.05 23.05 -7.32
CA ARG A 25 1.89 21.66 -6.90
C ARG A 25 0.87 21.02 -7.83
N ARG A 26 1.28 19.99 -8.56
CA ARG A 26 0.33 19.18 -9.32
C ARG A 26 -0.10 18.01 -8.45
N PRO A 27 -1.40 17.69 -8.38
CA PRO A 27 -1.82 16.48 -7.71
C PRO A 27 -1.08 15.29 -8.35
N SER A 28 -0.46 14.44 -7.53
CA SER A 28 0.21 13.25 -8.03
C SER A 28 -0.80 12.41 -8.81
N PRO A 29 -0.51 12.03 -10.06
CA PRO A 29 -1.43 11.20 -10.81
C PRO A 29 -1.50 9.82 -10.14
N ALA A 30 -2.71 9.38 -9.82
CA ALA A 30 -2.95 7.99 -9.43
C ALA A 30 -2.96 7.13 -10.69
N ARG A 31 -2.65 5.83 -10.59
CA ARG A 31 -2.94 4.86 -11.66
C ARG A 31 -4.45 4.81 -11.86
N HIS A 32 -4.96 5.72 -12.69
CA HIS A 32 -6.39 5.85 -12.97
C HIS A 32 -6.89 4.64 -13.75
N LEU A 33 -8.17 4.33 -13.56
CA LEU A 33 -8.95 3.53 -14.50
C LEU A 33 -9.06 4.35 -15.81
N SER A 34 -8.06 4.26 -16.68
CA SER A 34 -8.09 4.92 -17.97
C SER A 34 -9.03 4.14 -18.90
N THR A 35 -10.19 4.71 -19.21
CA THR A 35 -11.03 4.22 -20.31
C THR A 35 -10.34 4.55 -21.64
N ALA A 36 -9.62 3.59 -22.21
CA ALA A 36 -9.05 3.74 -23.54
C ALA A 36 -10.18 3.81 -24.59
N SER A 37 -10.42 4.98 -25.20
CA SER A 37 -11.43 5.13 -26.27
C SER A 37 -10.89 4.84 -27.69
N LYS A 38 -9.81 4.05 -27.81
CA LYS A 38 -9.26 3.65 -29.11
C LYS A 38 -9.50 2.17 -29.35
N ILE A 39 -9.96 1.85 -30.56
CA ILE A 39 -10.00 0.49 -31.09
C ILE A 39 -8.56 -0.06 -31.00
N PRO A 40 -8.26 -1.05 -30.14
CA PRO A 40 -6.88 -1.46 -29.93
C PRO A 40 -6.38 -2.22 -31.16
N GLU A 41 -5.15 -1.93 -31.60
CA GLU A 41 -4.43 -2.87 -32.45
C GLU A 41 -4.21 -4.17 -31.65
N SER A 42 -4.13 -5.35 -32.30
CA SER A 42 -4.11 -6.63 -31.56
C SER A 42 -2.95 -6.77 -30.55
N SER A 43 -1.89 -5.96 -30.69
CA SER A 43 -0.76 -5.84 -29.76
C SER A 43 -1.11 -5.16 -28.45
N ASP A 44 -2.08 -4.23 -28.44
CA ASP A 44 -2.40 -3.40 -27.27
C ASP A 44 -2.99 -4.22 -26.12
N LEU A 45 -3.54 -5.41 -26.39
CA LEU A 45 -4.07 -6.31 -25.37
C LEU A 45 -2.98 -6.87 -24.45
N PHE A 46 -1.73 -6.92 -24.92
CA PHE A 46 -0.60 -7.56 -24.22
C PHE A 46 0.33 -6.55 -23.53
N GLU A 47 0.41 -5.34 -24.07
CA GLU A 47 1.29 -4.28 -23.57
C GLU A 47 0.64 -3.41 -22.49
N TYR A 48 1.43 -2.87 -21.57
CA TYR A 48 0.98 -1.82 -20.66
C TYR A 48 0.90 -0.49 -21.40
N THR A 49 -0.26 0.15 -21.45
CA THR A 49 -0.52 1.33 -22.30
C THR A 49 -1.06 2.53 -21.53
N SER A 50 -1.50 2.34 -20.29
CA SER A 50 -2.19 3.39 -19.51
C SER A 50 -1.25 4.49 -19.00
N GLY A 51 0.05 4.21 -18.91
CA GLY A 51 1.05 5.16 -18.45
C GLY A 51 2.46 4.69 -18.69
N ARG A 52 3.40 5.54 -18.29
CA ARG A 52 4.86 5.36 -18.41
C ARG A 52 5.53 5.71 -17.09
N TRP A 53 6.79 5.35 -16.94
CA TRP A 53 7.60 5.68 -15.78
C TRP A 53 8.73 6.63 -16.19
N ILE A 54 8.97 7.67 -15.39
CA ILE A 54 10.01 8.67 -15.72
C ILE A 54 11.45 8.13 -15.56
N TYR A 55 11.58 6.98 -14.90
CA TYR A 55 12.79 6.15 -14.77
C TYR A 55 12.40 4.66 -14.81
N ASN A 56 13.33 3.79 -15.20
CA ASN A 56 13.16 2.35 -15.37
C ASN A 56 11.95 1.95 -16.25
N ASP A 57 11.55 2.80 -17.19
CA ASP A 57 10.34 2.62 -18.02
C ASP A 57 10.32 1.29 -18.77
N ALA A 58 11.44 0.94 -19.43
CA ALA A 58 11.55 -0.31 -20.18
C ALA A 58 11.41 -1.54 -19.27
N LEU A 59 12.00 -1.50 -18.07
CA LEU A 59 11.90 -2.56 -17.07
C LEU A 59 10.45 -2.72 -16.59
N ARG A 60 9.80 -1.61 -16.20
CA ARG A 60 8.42 -1.60 -15.71
C ARG A 60 7.41 -2.05 -16.77
N HIS A 61 7.64 -1.74 -18.05
CA HIS A 61 6.86 -2.28 -19.17
C HIS A 61 7.11 -3.78 -19.37
N CYS A 62 8.36 -4.25 -19.29
CA CYS A 62 8.71 -5.67 -19.45
C CYS A 62 8.01 -6.54 -18.39
N GLU A 63 8.05 -6.13 -17.12
CA GLU A 63 7.39 -6.78 -15.99
C GLU A 63 5.87 -6.94 -16.14
N ARG A 64 5.25 -6.08 -16.95
CA ARG A 64 3.79 -5.98 -17.14
C ARG A 64 3.34 -6.46 -18.51
N ARG A 65 4.27 -6.89 -19.37
CA ARG A 65 3.96 -7.50 -20.64
C ARG A 65 3.49 -8.93 -20.42
N ARG A 66 2.29 -9.26 -20.92
CA ARG A 66 1.72 -10.60 -20.79
C ARG A 66 0.98 -10.99 -22.07
N SER A 67 1.48 -12.03 -22.74
CA SER A 67 0.80 -12.68 -23.85
C SER A 67 -0.11 -13.80 -23.35
N PHE A 68 -1.27 -13.96 -23.97
CA PHE A 68 -2.26 -15.00 -23.66
C PHE A 68 -3.14 -15.29 -24.88
N ASN A 69 -3.83 -16.43 -24.89
CA ASN A 69 -4.73 -16.78 -25.98
C ASN A 69 -6.08 -16.07 -25.82
N VAL A 70 -6.29 -14.99 -26.57
CA VAL A 70 -7.49 -14.13 -26.49
C VAL A 70 -8.77 -14.89 -26.85
N SER A 71 -8.73 -15.76 -27.87
CA SER A 71 -9.92 -16.54 -28.27
C SER A 71 -10.33 -17.51 -27.18
N GLU A 72 -9.37 -18.24 -26.61
CA GLU A 72 -9.64 -19.18 -25.52
C GLU A 72 -10.07 -18.48 -24.24
N LEU A 73 -9.51 -17.31 -23.91
CA LEU A 73 -9.97 -16.51 -22.79
C LEU A 73 -11.43 -16.06 -22.98
N LYS A 74 -11.81 -15.61 -24.19
CA LYS A 74 -13.20 -15.27 -24.53
C LYS A 74 -14.13 -16.48 -24.40
N ARG A 75 -13.69 -17.66 -24.85
CA ARG A 75 -14.45 -18.91 -24.69
C ARG A 75 -14.70 -19.25 -23.24
N LEU A 76 -13.66 -19.18 -22.39
CA LEU A 76 -13.75 -19.42 -20.95
C LEU A 76 -14.65 -18.37 -20.26
N ALA A 77 -14.53 -17.10 -20.66
CA ALA A 77 -15.34 -16.00 -20.15
C ALA A 77 -16.84 -16.22 -20.44
N ALA A 78 -17.20 -16.50 -21.70
CA ALA A 78 -18.59 -16.79 -22.07
C ALA A 78 -19.14 -18.02 -21.33
N SER A 79 -18.32 -19.07 -21.21
CA SER A 79 -18.71 -20.29 -20.48
C SER A 79 -18.99 -20.02 -18.99
N SER A 80 -18.24 -19.12 -18.36
CA SER A 80 -18.43 -18.74 -16.95
C SER A 80 -19.79 -18.10 -16.66
N VAL A 81 -20.44 -17.58 -17.70
CA VAL A 81 -21.79 -16.97 -17.63
C VAL A 81 -22.84 -17.77 -18.40
N GLN A 82 -22.53 -19.04 -18.73
CA GLN A 82 -23.42 -19.97 -19.44
C GLN A 82 -23.88 -19.46 -20.82
N GLN A 83 -23.01 -18.71 -21.51
CA GLN A 83 -23.25 -18.21 -22.87
C GLN A 83 -22.16 -18.70 -23.82
N ARG A 84 -22.31 -18.41 -25.12
CA ARG A 84 -21.36 -18.83 -26.15
C ARG A 84 -20.39 -17.70 -26.51
N GLN A 85 -19.23 -18.07 -27.05
CA GLN A 85 -18.21 -17.09 -27.42
C GLN A 85 -18.71 -16.10 -28.48
N GLU A 86 -19.57 -16.53 -29.39
CA GLU A 86 -20.16 -15.71 -30.48
C GLU A 86 -21.15 -14.66 -29.96
N ASP A 87 -21.55 -14.77 -28.69
CA ASP A 87 -22.41 -13.81 -28.01
C ASP A 87 -21.58 -12.67 -27.38
N ILE A 88 -20.24 -12.75 -27.35
CA ILE A 88 -19.38 -11.62 -26.96
C ILE A 88 -19.35 -10.59 -28.08
N VAL A 89 -19.87 -9.38 -27.83
CA VAL A 89 -19.88 -8.27 -28.79
C VAL A 89 -18.67 -7.35 -28.65
N SER A 90 -18.12 -7.20 -27.44
CA SER A 90 -16.89 -6.45 -27.24
C SER A 90 -15.99 -7.06 -26.16
N PHE A 91 -14.69 -6.87 -26.33
CA PHE A 91 -13.63 -7.23 -25.40
C PHE A 91 -12.57 -6.15 -25.45
N GLU A 92 -12.56 -5.29 -24.44
CA GLU A 92 -11.83 -4.03 -24.44
C GLU A 92 -10.99 -3.93 -23.19
N LYS A 93 -9.81 -3.32 -23.28
CA LYS A 93 -9.00 -3.04 -22.09
C LYS A 93 -9.75 -1.99 -21.24
N LEU A 94 -10.08 -2.36 -20.00
CA LEU A 94 -10.82 -1.51 -19.08
C LEU A 94 -9.87 -0.68 -18.22
N ALA A 95 -8.81 -1.30 -17.70
CA ALA A 95 -7.88 -0.66 -16.79
C ALA A 95 -6.57 -1.43 -16.62
N GLU A 96 -5.54 -0.74 -16.15
CA GLU A 96 -4.23 -1.30 -15.83
C GLU A 96 -3.76 -0.74 -14.48
N GLY A 97 -3.60 -1.63 -13.51
CA GLY A 97 -3.14 -1.29 -12.16
C GLY A 97 -1.66 -1.61 -11.95
N GLY A 98 -1.23 -1.69 -10.69
CA GLY A 98 0.14 -2.10 -10.38
C GLY A 98 0.43 -3.58 -10.61
N PHE A 99 -0.56 -4.43 -10.34
CA PHE A 99 -0.43 -5.88 -10.34
C PHE A 99 -1.25 -6.58 -11.43
N ASN A 100 -2.26 -5.92 -12.01
CA ASN A 100 -3.21 -6.59 -12.90
C ASN A 100 -3.64 -5.70 -14.07
N ARG A 101 -3.97 -6.33 -15.19
CA ARG A 101 -4.72 -5.76 -16.31
C ARG A 101 -6.16 -6.26 -16.27
N SER A 102 -7.11 -5.35 -16.49
CA SER A 102 -8.54 -5.67 -16.54
C SER A 102 -9.12 -5.40 -17.92
N PHE A 103 -10.02 -6.27 -18.37
CA PHE A 103 -10.75 -6.16 -19.62
C PHE A 103 -12.25 -6.15 -19.35
N LEU A 104 -12.97 -5.26 -20.03
CA LEU A 104 -14.42 -5.25 -20.05
C LEU A 104 -14.90 -6.18 -21.16
N ILE A 105 -15.81 -7.08 -20.80
CA ILE A 105 -16.48 -8.00 -21.72
C ILE A 105 -17.95 -7.61 -21.76
N THR A 106 -18.47 -7.40 -22.98
CA THR A 106 -19.88 -7.09 -23.22
C THR A 106 -20.50 -8.22 -24.04
N MET A 107 -21.59 -8.78 -23.54
CA MET A 107 -22.39 -9.81 -24.20
C MET A 107 -23.49 -9.18 -25.06
N ARG A 108 -24.04 -9.95 -26.01
CA ARG A 108 -25.08 -9.53 -26.96
C ARG A 108 -26.38 -9.10 -26.29
N ASP A 109 -26.68 -9.66 -25.13
CA ASP A 109 -27.82 -9.31 -24.28
C ASP A 109 -27.59 -8.04 -23.44
N GLY A 110 -26.41 -7.42 -23.55
CA GLY A 110 -26.01 -6.24 -22.79
C GLY A 110 -25.37 -6.55 -21.43
N PHE A 111 -25.25 -7.81 -21.03
CA PHE A 111 -24.56 -8.18 -19.80
C PHE A 111 -23.07 -7.83 -19.88
N ARG A 112 -22.57 -7.14 -18.84
CA ARG A 112 -21.19 -6.65 -18.77
C ARG A 112 -20.47 -7.23 -17.56
N PHE A 113 -19.25 -7.70 -17.77
CA PHE A 113 -18.40 -8.24 -16.72
C PHE A 113 -16.91 -8.01 -17.02
N VAL A 114 -16.06 -8.23 -16.02
CA VAL A 114 -14.63 -7.92 -16.07
C VAL A 114 -13.82 -9.22 -16.08
N ALA A 115 -12.82 -9.28 -16.94
CA ALA A 115 -11.72 -10.24 -16.85
C ALA A 115 -10.47 -9.56 -16.33
N ARG A 116 -9.95 -10.00 -15.17
CA ARG A 116 -8.72 -9.51 -14.56
C ARG A 116 -7.61 -10.55 -14.76
N ILE A 117 -6.47 -10.11 -15.26
CA ILE A 117 -5.28 -10.92 -15.54
C ILE A 117 -4.10 -10.32 -14.77
N PRO A 118 -3.40 -11.11 -13.92
CA PRO A 118 -2.22 -10.62 -13.21
C PRO A 118 -1.03 -10.41 -14.16
N TYR A 119 -0.18 -9.45 -13.82
CA TYR A 119 1.11 -9.26 -14.46
C TYR A 119 2.13 -10.31 -13.98
N PRO A 120 3.13 -10.66 -14.82
CA PRO A 120 4.21 -11.56 -14.43
C PRO A 120 4.90 -11.22 -13.11
N VAL A 121 5.04 -9.94 -12.78
CA VAL A 121 5.64 -9.44 -11.53
C VAL A 121 4.83 -9.76 -10.27
N THR A 122 3.59 -10.24 -10.39
CA THR A 122 2.78 -10.70 -9.26
C THR A 122 3.20 -12.13 -8.88
N GLU A 123 3.83 -12.34 -7.73
CA GLU A 123 4.37 -13.65 -7.33
C GLU A 123 4.35 -13.97 -5.82
N PRO A 124 3.44 -14.83 -5.31
CA PRO A 124 3.04 -16.03 -6.01
C PRO A 124 1.62 -15.93 -6.58
N LYS A 125 1.49 -15.81 -7.91
CA LYS A 125 0.21 -15.68 -8.64
C LYS A 125 -0.89 -16.61 -8.12
N PHE A 126 -0.57 -17.89 -7.98
CA PHE A 126 -1.54 -18.91 -7.58
C PHE A 126 -2.22 -18.58 -6.24
N LEU A 127 -1.43 -18.35 -5.20
CA LEU A 127 -1.94 -18.12 -3.85
C LEU A 127 -2.70 -16.79 -3.79
N VAL A 128 -2.25 -15.78 -4.52
CA VAL A 128 -2.85 -14.46 -4.54
C VAL A 128 -4.24 -14.49 -5.16
N ILE A 129 -4.37 -15.15 -6.31
CA ILE A 129 -5.63 -15.23 -7.05
C ILE A 129 -6.63 -16.11 -6.32
N ALA A 130 -6.19 -17.29 -5.85
CA ALA A 130 -7.05 -18.18 -5.07
C ALA A 130 -7.54 -17.49 -3.78
N SER A 131 -6.65 -16.73 -3.11
CA SER A 131 -7.01 -16.00 -1.89
C SER A 131 -7.98 -14.85 -2.14
N GLU A 132 -7.71 -14.04 -3.18
CA GLU A 132 -8.56 -12.91 -3.54
C GLU A 132 -9.99 -13.37 -3.86
N VAL A 133 -10.12 -14.42 -4.68
CA VAL A 133 -11.42 -14.99 -5.06
C VAL A 133 -12.19 -15.52 -3.86
N ALA A 134 -11.55 -16.33 -3.01
CA ALA A 134 -12.20 -16.89 -1.83
C ALA A 134 -12.59 -15.81 -0.81
N THR A 135 -11.73 -14.79 -0.63
CA THR A 135 -12.03 -13.63 0.22
C THR A 135 -13.26 -12.90 -0.29
N MET A 136 -13.31 -12.55 -1.58
CA MET A 136 -14.45 -11.82 -2.15
C MET A 136 -15.76 -12.60 -2.03
N ASP A 137 -15.77 -13.90 -2.33
CA ASP A 137 -16.98 -14.72 -2.20
C ASP A 137 -17.42 -14.83 -0.72
N LEU A 138 -16.49 -14.97 0.24
CA LEU A 138 -16.81 -14.96 1.68
C LEU A 138 -17.41 -13.61 2.10
N LEU A 139 -16.78 -12.49 1.74
CA LEU A 139 -17.23 -11.15 2.12
C LEU A 139 -18.60 -10.84 1.53
N ARG A 140 -18.83 -11.21 0.26
CA ARG A 140 -20.13 -11.04 -0.39
C ARG A 140 -21.24 -11.82 0.32
N SER A 141 -20.94 -13.04 0.78
CA SER A 141 -21.92 -13.84 1.55
C SER A 141 -22.32 -13.21 2.89
N HIS A 142 -21.53 -12.24 3.39
CA HIS A 142 -21.81 -11.46 4.59
C HIS A 142 -22.30 -10.03 4.30
N GLY A 143 -22.72 -9.75 3.06
CA GLY A 143 -23.34 -8.47 2.68
C GLY A 143 -22.36 -7.34 2.38
N ILE A 144 -21.05 -7.60 2.37
CA ILE A 144 -20.07 -6.61 1.93
C ILE A 144 -20.21 -6.40 0.41
N PRO A 145 -20.29 -5.16 -0.09
CA PRO A 145 -20.45 -4.88 -1.51
C PRO A 145 -19.13 -5.11 -2.23
N VAL A 146 -18.88 -6.35 -2.67
CA VAL A 146 -17.72 -6.73 -3.50
C VAL A 146 -18.23 -7.38 -4.79
N PRO A 147 -17.51 -7.26 -5.93
CA PRO A 147 -17.91 -7.90 -7.19
C PRO A 147 -18.18 -9.40 -7.04
N LYS A 148 -19.23 -9.91 -7.69
CA LYS A 148 -19.48 -11.36 -7.73
C LYS A 148 -18.43 -12.06 -8.59
N ILE A 149 -17.80 -13.12 -8.08
CA ILE A 149 -16.91 -13.95 -8.89
C ILE A 149 -17.74 -14.87 -9.81
N LEU A 150 -17.51 -14.77 -11.11
CA LEU A 150 -18.18 -15.54 -12.17
C LEU A 150 -17.38 -16.79 -12.58
N GLY A 151 -16.05 -16.71 -12.51
CA GLY A 151 -15.14 -17.83 -12.77
C GLY A 151 -13.69 -17.40 -12.56
N TYR A 152 -12.77 -18.33 -12.37
CA TYR A 152 -11.35 -18.01 -12.20
C TYR A 152 -10.47 -19.22 -12.54
N SER A 153 -9.21 -18.96 -12.84
CA SER A 153 -8.16 -19.98 -12.88
C SER A 153 -6.90 -19.40 -12.22
N PRO A 154 -6.46 -19.92 -11.07
CA PRO A 154 -5.23 -19.47 -10.41
C PRO A 154 -3.96 -20.06 -11.05
N ARG A 155 -4.10 -20.94 -12.06
CA ARG A 155 -3.00 -21.52 -12.82
C ARG A 155 -3.06 -21.12 -14.28
N ALA A 156 -1.90 -20.98 -14.92
CA ALA A 156 -1.76 -20.75 -16.35
C ALA A 156 -1.90 -22.02 -17.22
N ASP A 157 -2.04 -23.21 -16.62
CA ASP A 157 -2.22 -24.50 -17.31
C ASP A 157 -3.63 -24.72 -17.88
N ASN A 158 -4.30 -23.63 -18.26
CA ASN A 158 -5.59 -23.62 -18.90
C ASN A 158 -5.46 -23.16 -20.37
N SER A 159 -6.55 -23.24 -21.15
CA SER A 159 -6.47 -22.95 -22.59
C SER A 159 -6.16 -21.49 -22.95
N ALA A 160 -6.34 -20.53 -22.03
CA ALA A 160 -5.91 -19.15 -22.22
C ALA A 160 -4.39 -18.96 -22.03
N GLY A 161 -3.68 -19.90 -21.40
CA GLY A 161 -2.25 -19.79 -21.10
C GLY A 161 -1.93 -18.73 -20.02
N THR A 162 -2.92 -18.32 -19.24
CA THR A 162 -2.74 -17.30 -18.19
C THR A 162 -3.75 -17.50 -17.07
N GLU A 163 -3.37 -17.09 -15.86
CA GLU A 163 -4.28 -16.97 -14.74
C GLU A 163 -5.31 -15.86 -15.01
N TYR A 164 -6.51 -15.99 -14.47
CA TYR A 164 -7.56 -14.98 -14.62
C TYR A 164 -8.60 -15.04 -13.51
N ILE A 165 -9.31 -13.92 -13.33
CA ILE A 165 -10.55 -13.80 -12.58
C ILE A 165 -11.61 -13.17 -13.49
N PHE A 166 -12.75 -13.83 -13.68
CA PHE A 166 -13.96 -13.25 -14.24
C PHE A 166 -14.88 -12.82 -13.09
N MET A 167 -15.29 -11.57 -13.10
CA MET A 167 -16.11 -10.99 -12.02
C MET A 167 -17.10 -9.96 -12.54
N GLU A 168 -18.14 -9.69 -11.77
CA GLU A 168 -19.15 -8.66 -12.04
C GLU A 168 -18.51 -7.30 -12.31
N PHE A 169 -19.02 -6.58 -13.31
CA PHE A 169 -18.66 -5.18 -13.52
C PHE A 169 -19.40 -4.31 -12.50
N VAL A 170 -18.64 -3.61 -11.64
CA VAL A 170 -19.20 -2.73 -10.62
C VAL A 170 -19.81 -1.50 -11.28
N GLN A 171 -21.10 -1.26 -11.01
CA GLN A 171 -21.80 -0.06 -11.47
C GLN A 171 -21.56 1.09 -10.49
N GLY A 172 -21.45 2.31 -11.02
CA GLY A 172 -21.26 3.53 -10.24
C GLY A 172 -20.04 4.35 -10.69
N LYS A 173 -19.78 5.44 -9.98
CA LYS A 173 -18.62 6.30 -10.18
C LYS A 173 -17.48 5.82 -9.29
N ASN A 174 -16.26 5.83 -9.80
CA ASN A 174 -15.08 5.64 -8.96
C ASN A 174 -14.96 6.84 -8.01
N LEU A 175 -14.82 6.58 -6.71
CA LEU A 175 -14.76 7.64 -5.71
C LEU A 175 -13.52 8.52 -5.91
N GLY A 176 -12.41 7.96 -6.37
CA GLY A 176 -11.18 8.70 -6.67
C GLY A 176 -11.37 9.82 -7.70
N ASP A 177 -12.20 9.60 -8.72
CA ASP A 177 -12.46 10.58 -9.78
C ASP A 177 -13.25 11.81 -9.30
N ILE A 178 -14.04 11.64 -8.23
CA ILE A 178 -14.88 12.70 -7.67
C ILE A 178 -14.40 13.20 -6.30
N TRP A 179 -13.40 12.55 -5.70
CA TRP A 179 -13.02 12.72 -4.29
C TRP A 179 -12.75 14.17 -3.88
N TYR A 180 -11.99 14.89 -4.72
CA TYR A 180 -11.64 16.29 -4.48
C TYR A 180 -12.73 17.28 -4.88
N CYS A 181 -13.77 16.82 -5.58
CA CYS A 181 -14.93 17.61 -6.00
C CYS A 181 -16.10 17.52 -5.01
N LEU A 182 -16.11 16.50 -4.14
CA LEU A 182 -17.17 16.31 -3.15
C LEU A 182 -17.20 17.45 -2.13
N ALA A 183 -18.38 17.93 -1.79
CA ALA A 183 -18.59 18.86 -0.69
C ALA A 183 -18.35 18.19 0.67
N GLU A 184 -18.21 19.00 1.72
CA GLU A 184 -17.96 18.51 3.08
C GLU A 184 -18.99 17.47 3.56
N LYS A 185 -20.29 17.76 3.38
CA LYS A 185 -21.37 16.85 3.80
C LYS A 185 -21.34 15.53 3.04
N GLU A 186 -20.97 15.56 1.78
CA GLU A 186 -20.84 14.38 0.93
C GLU A 186 -19.66 13.51 1.37
N ARG A 187 -18.50 14.13 1.65
CA ARG A 187 -17.35 13.42 2.23
C ARG A 187 -17.70 12.80 3.59
N ALA A 188 -18.42 13.53 4.44
CA ALA A 188 -18.86 13.00 5.73
C ALA A 188 -19.77 11.77 5.56
N LYS A 189 -20.71 11.80 4.61
CA LYS A 189 -21.54 10.64 4.27
C LYS A 189 -20.70 9.44 3.81
N ILE A 190 -19.70 9.65 2.97
CA ILE A 190 -18.79 8.57 2.54
C ILE A 190 -18.02 7.98 3.72
N VAL A 191 -17.46 8.83 4.60
CA VAL A 191 -16.74 8.36 5.79
C VAL A 191 -17.66 7.55 6.70
N GLU A 192 -18.91 7.97 6.89
CA GLU A 192 -19.91 7.23 7.65
C GLU A 192 -20.14 5.83 7.06
N ARG A 193 -20.36 5.74 5.74
CA ARG A 193 -20.55 4.45 5.04
C ARG A 193 -19.32 3.55 5.16
N LEU A 194 -18.12 4.10 5.09
CA LEU A 194 -16.88 3.34 5.25
C LEU A 194 -16.75 2.75 6.66
N VAL A 195 -17.03 3.53 7.70
CA VAL A 195 -16.99 3.03 9.09
C VAL A 195 -18.05 1.95 9.31
N GLN A 196 -19.24 2.09 8.72
CA GLN A 196 -20.28 1.04 8.76
C GLN A 196 -19.79 -0.27 8.14
N LEU A 197 -19.12 -0.21 6.98
CA LEU A 197 -18.53 -1.39 6.33
C LEU A 197 -17.40 -2.01 7.15
N GLU A 198 -16.50 -1.20 7.71
CA GLU A 198 -15.45 -1.71 8.59
C GLU A 198 -16.01 -2.38 9.84
N SER A 199 -17.08 -1.84 10.42
CA SER A 199 -17.77 -2.48 11.54
C SER A 199 -18.33 -3.86 11.15
N GLN A 200 -18.85 -4.02 9.92
CA GLN A 200 -19.31 -5.31 9.43
C GLN A 200 -18.14 -6.29 9.22
N LEU A 201 -17.02 -5.82 8.63
CA LEU A 201 -15.81 -6.62 8.45
C LEU A 201 -15.24 -7.11 9.78
N PHE A 202 -15.16 -6.23 10.78
CA PHE A 202 -14.66 -6.59 12.11
C PHE A 202 -15.62 -7.46 12.91
N ALA A 203 -16.90 -7.52 12.55
CA ALA A 203 -17.85 -8.45 13.17
C ALA A 203 -17.65 -9.90 12.72
N LEU A 204 -17.02 -10.13 11.56
CA LEU A 204 -16.72 -11.47 11.05
C LEU A 204 -15.84 -12.25 12.03
N ARG A 205 -16.04 -13.58 12.06
CA ARG A 205 -15.31 -14.49 12.93
C ARG A 205 -14.46 -15.44 12.10
N PHE A 206 -13.17 -15.47 12.43
CA PHE A 206 -12.19 -16.29 11.74
C PHE A 206 -11.53 -17.26 12.72
N PRO A 207 -11.22 -18.49 12.30
CA PRO A 207 -10.64 -19.50 13.18
C PRO A 207 -9.14 -19.27 13.47
N SER A 208 -8.43 -18.54 12.61
CA SER A 208 -6.99 -18.23 12.73
C SER A 208 -6.63 -17.02 11.87
N GLY A 209 -5.43 -16.45 12.07
CA GLY A 209 -4.78 -15.56 11.11
C GLY A 209 -4.16 -16.31 9.92
N GLY A 210 -3.98 -15.61 8.81
CA GLY A 210 -3.56 -16.11 7.49
C GLY A 210 -4.44 -15.54 6.37
N SER A 211 -4.33 -16.05 5.15
CA SER A 211 -5.22 -15.63 4.04
C SER A 211 -6.35 -16.65 3.83
N ILE A 212 -7.46 -16.22 3.23
CA ILE A 212 -8.68 -17.04 3.08
C ILE A 212 -8.64 -17.75 1.74
N TYR A 213 -8.93 -19.05 1.69
CA TYR A 213 -8.93 -19.86 0.47
C TYR A 213 -10.16 -20.76 0.38
N TYR A 214 -10.49 -21.19 -0.83
CA TYR A 214 -11.25 -22.44 -0.99
C TYR A 214 -10.38 -23.62 -0.59
N THR A 215 -10.98 -24.59 0.09
CA THR A 215 -10.27 -25.80 0.54
C THR A 215 -9.61 -26.53 -0.63
N ASP A 216 -10.30 -26.59 -1.77
CA ASP A 216 -9.90 -27.34 -2.96
C ASP A 216 -8.77 -26.67 -3.75
N ASP A 217 -8.54 -25.36 -3.54
CA ASP A 217 -7.41 -24.65 -4.14
C ASP A 217 -6.09 -24.98 -3.43
N LEU A 218 -6.13 -25.43 -2.18
CA LEU A 218 -4.94 -25.77 -1.43
C LEU A 218 -4.64 -27.28 -1.49
N PRO A 219 -3.36 -27.69 -1.55
CA PRO A 219 -3.00 -29.10 -1.50
C PRO A 219 -3.50 -29.80 -0.23
N ASP A 220 -3.91 -31.06 -0.35
CA ASP A 220 -4.50 -31.80 0.78
C ASP A 220 -3.59 -31.97 1.99
N GLN A 221 -2.28 -32.02 1.75
CA GLN A 221 -1.25 -32.20 2.76
C GLN A 221 -0.66 -30.85 3.24
N GLY A 222 -1.24 -29.72 2.80
CA GLY A 222 -0.83 -28.39 3.21
C GLY A 222 -1.41 -28.01 4.58
N PRO A 223 -0.73 -27.12 5.33
CA PRO A 223 -1.33 -26.57 6.54
C PRO A 223 -2.57 -25.75 6.11
N ARG A 224 -3.75 -26.05 6.68
CA ARG A 224 -5.04 -25.35 6.46
C ARG A 224 -5.97 -25.51 7.66
N ILE A 225 -6.70 -24.45 8.01
CA ILE A 225 -7.69 -24.44 9.11
C ILE A 225 -9.06 -24.18 8.52
N HIS A 226 -9.98 -25.13 8.68
CA HIS A 226 -11.34 -25.01 8.18
C HIS A 226 -12.18 -24.05 9.02
N PHE A 227 -13.13 -23.39 8.37
CA PHE A 227 -14.12 -22.57 9.08
C PHE A 227 -15.07 -23.47 9.89
N PRO A 228 -15.38 -23.13 11.15
CA PRO A 228 -16.30 -23.93 11.96
C PRO A 228 -17.71 -23.90 11.36
N GLY A 229 -18.33 -25.07 11.18
CA GLY A 229 -19.75 -25.17 10.81
C GLY A 229 -20.10 -24.71 9.38
N SER A 230 -19.11 -24.53 8.50
CA SER A 230 -19.37 -24.12 7.11
C SER A 230 -20.08 -25.23 6.33
N SER A 231 -21.41 -25.12 6.20
CA SER A 231 -22.14 -25.68 5.06
C SER A 231 -21.61 -24.96 3.82
N GLY A 232 -20.85 -25.67 2.99
CA GLY A 232 -20.14 -25.08 1.84
C GLY A 232 -21.03 -24.20 0.97
N THR A 233 -20.42 -23.20 0.33
CA THR A 233 -21.10 -22.51 -0.78
C THR A 233 -21.17 -23.45 -1.98
N SER A 234 -21.87 -23.07 -3.04
CA SER A 234 -21.86 -23.83 -4.31
C SER A 234 -20.45 -24.04 -4.89
N LYS A 235 -19.44 -23.32 -4.41
CA LYS A 235 -18.03 -23.38 -4.83
C LYS A 235 -17.11 -24.10 -3.84
N GLY A 236 -17.62 -24.53 -2.68
CA GLY A 236 -16.84 -25.29 -1.68
C GLY A 236 -16.79 -24.65 -0.30
N THR A 237 -15.95 -25.22 0.56
CA THR A 237 -15.72 -24.76 1.95
C THR A 237 -14.51 -23.85 2.06
N PHE A 238 -14.61 -22.82 2.89
CA PHE A 238 -13.49 -21.91 3.16
C PHE A 238 -12.51 -22.48 4.17
N CYS A 239 -11.24 -22.09 4.04
CA CYS A 239 -10.19 -22.36 5.01
C CYS A 239 -9.23 -21.18 5.11
N ILE A 240 -8.47 -21.12 6.21
CA ILE A 240 -7.33 -20.23 6.38
C ILE A 240 -6.08 -20.99 5.92
N GLY A 241 -5.33 -20.36 5.01
CA GLY A 241 -4.13 -20.86 4.36
C GLY A 241 -2.93 -19.93 4.54
N PRO A 242 -1.85 -20.16 3.75
CA PRO A 242 -0.65 -19.32 3.73
C PRO A 242 -0.95 -17.82 3.55
N ASP A 243 -0.12 -16.97 4.14
CA ASP A 243 -0.27 -15.51 4.12
C ASP A 243 0.15 -14.93 2.75
N THR A 244 -0.69 -14.08 2.16
CA THR A 244 -0.43 -13.39 0.88
C THR A 244 -0.10 -11.91 1.02
N SER A 245 0.25 -11.41 2.21
CA SER A 245 0.77 -10.06 2.38
C SER A 245 2.13 -9.92 1.69
N LEU A 246 2.32 -8.81 0.97
CA LEU A 246 3.49 -8.56 0.11
C LEU A 246 4.84 -8.79 0.84
N GLY A 247 4.95 -8.40 2.12
CA GLY A 247 6.16 -8.61 2.93
C GLY A 247 6.42 -10.06 3.36
N LEU A 248 5.48 -11.00 3.22
CA LEU A 248 5.58 -12.36 3.79
C LEU A 248 5.64 -13.50 2.77
N TRP A 249 5.81 -13.19 1.48
CA TRP A 249 5.54 -14.06 0.32
C TRP A 249 6.32 -15.38 0.16
N TYR A 250 7.20 -15.76 1.09
CA TYR A 250 7.86 -17.08 1.09
C TYR A 250 7.53 -17.97 2.32
N GLY A 251 6.47 -17.67 3.08
CA GLY A 251 6.09 -18.43 4.27
C GLY A 251 4.88 -19.37 4.08
N ARG A 252 5.07 -20.69 4.31
CA ARG A 252 3.95 -21.63 4.56
C ARG A 252 3.42 -21.41 5.96
N ARG A 253 2.21 -20.85 6.16
CA ARG A 253 1.70 -20.58 7.51
C ARG A 253 0.20 -20.76 7.62
N VAL A 254 -0.20 -21.67 8.49
CA VAL A 254 -1.56 -21.77 9.02
C VAL A 254 -1.42 -22.01 10.51
N ASP A 255 -2.33 -21.41 11.27
CA ASP A 255 -2.31 -21.32 12.73
C ASP A 255 -1.38 -20.22 13.28
N LEU A 256 -1.79 -18.96 13.07
CA LEU A 256 -1.10 -17.82 13.65
C LEU A 256 -1.75 -17.45 14.98
N ASN A 257 -1.11 -17.86 16.08
CA ASN A 257 -1.28 -17.14 17.35
C ASN A 257 -0.60 -15.76 17.27
N CYS A 258 -0.88 -14.87 18.22
CA CYS A 258 -0.41 -13.47 18.18
C CYS A 258 1.12 -13.35 18.04
N LEU A 259 1.90 -14.21 18.71
CA LEU A 259 3.36 -14.17 18.64
C LEU A 259 3.89 -14.70 17.31
N ALA A 260 3.27 -15.74 16.78
CA ALA A 260 3.59 -16.27 15.46
C ALA A 260 3.35 -15.21 14.38
N ALA A 261 2.23 -14.46 14.46
CA ALA A 261 1.95 -13.34 13.56
C ALA A 261 3.03 -12.25 13.64
N LEU A 262 3.40 -11.81 14.86
CA LEU A 262 4.39 -10.75 15.05
C LEU A 262 5.81 -11.12 14.58
N THR A 263 6.25 -12.35 14.85
CA THR A 263 7.65 -12.77 14.58
C THR A 263 7.88 -13.30 13.16
N ALA A 264 6.79 -13.49 12.41
CA ALA A 264 6.77 -14.16 11.13
C ALA A 264 7.60 -13.45 10.05
N GLY A 265 7.43 -12.13 9.93
CA GLY A 265 8.18 -11.31 8.96
C GLY A 265 9.66 -11.27 9.27
N ALA A 266 10.00 -10.89 10.50
CA ALA A 266 11.39 -10.80 10.92
C ALA A 266 12.18 -12.10 10.75
N LYS A 267 11.59 -13.25 11.11
CA LYS A 267 12.25 -14.56 10.89
C LYS A 267 12.47 -14.87 9.41
N LYS A 268 11.51 -14.51 8.55
CA LYS A 268 11.62 -14.70 7.09
C LYS A 268 12.75 -13.84 6.54
N GLU A 269 12.77 -12.57 6.94
CA GLU A 269 13.75 -11.60 6.47
C GLU A 269 15.17 -11.93 6.95
N ILE A 270 15.34 -12.33 8.22
CA ILE A 270 16.63 -12.83 8.72
C ILE A 270 17.11 -14.02 7.87
N ALA A 271 16.25 -15.02 7.62
CA ALA A 271 16.64 -16.20 6.84
C ALA A 271 17.04 -15.85 5.40
N TYR A 272 16.34 -14.90 4.77
CA TYR A 272 16.68 -14.38 3.45
C TYR A 272 18.04 -13.68 3.47
N LEU A 273 18.24 -12.71 4.39
CA LEU A 273 19.48 -11.94 4.48
C LEU A 273 20.69 -12.78 4.90
N GLN A 274 20.51 -13.84 5.69
CA GLN A 274 21.59 -14.78 6.00
C GLN A 274 22.06 -15.57 4.78
N THR A 275 21.18 -15.80 3.80
CA THR A 275 21.47 -16.62 2.62
C THR A 275 21.92 -15.76 1.43
N PHE A 276 21.26 -14.62 1.22
CA PHE A 276 21.38 -13.78 0.03
C PHE A 276 21.82 -12.34 0.32
N GLY A 277 21.90 -11.96 1.60
CA GLY A 277 22.22 -10.60 2.01
C GLY A 277 23.59 -10.15 1.52
N ARG A 278 23.66 -8.91 1.03
CA ARG A 278 24.90 -8.24 0.63
C ARG A 278 24.84 -6.76 1.01
N PRO A 279 25.98 -6.05 1.12
CA PRO A 279 25.93 -4.62 1.38
C PRO A 279 25.26 -3.85 0.23
N LEU A 280 24.31 -2.97 0.54
CA LEU A 280 23.52 -2.20 -0.43
C LEU A 280 23.51 -0.72 -0.08
N GLN A 281 23.50 0.16 -1.08
CA GLN A 281 23.07 1.55 -0.85
C GLN A 281 21.54 1.55 -0.65
N PRO A 282 20.96 2.55 0.03
CA PRO A 282 19.51 2.71 0.05
C PRO A 282 18.91 2.72 -1.37
N PHE A 283 17.87 1.91 -1.59
CA PHE A 283 17.13 1.86 -2.85
C PHE A 283 16.65 3.25 -3.25
N GLN A 284 16.02 3.94 -2.30
CA GLN A 284 15.66 5.33 -2.47
C GLN A 284 16.91 6.22 -2.51
N ARG A 285 17.24 6.71 -3.70
CA ARG A 285 18.52 7.41 -3.96
C ARG A 285 18.74 8.63 -3.08
N LEU A 286 17.67 9.36 -2.73
CA LEU A 286 17.77 10.55 -1.89
C LEU A 286 18.19 10.22 -0.44
N ARG A 287 17.92 9.00 0.02
CA ARG A 287 18.39 8.51 1.33
C ARG A 287 19.88 8.16 1.32
N ARG A 288 20.53 7.98 0.17
CA ARG A 288 21.96 7.61 0.12
C ARG A 288 22.87 8.67 0.76
N GLU A 289 22.47 9.94 0.72
CA GLU A 289 23.22 11.04 1.33
C GLU A 289 23.31 10.91 2.85
N ILE A 290 22.30 10.35 3.53
CA ILE A 290 22.31 10.20 5.00
C ILE A 290 23.44 9.27 5.47
N TYR A 291 23.91 8.40 4.57
CA TYR A 291 25.01 7.48 4.78
C TYR A 291 26.28 7.86 4.03
N ASN A 292 26.42 9.11 3.57
CA ASN A 292 27.56 9.54 2.76
C ASN A 292 27.80 8.67 1.53
N TYR A 293 26.71 8.21 0.90
CA TYR A 293 26.73 7.32 -0.26
C TYR A 293 27.46 5.99 -0.02
N GLN A 294 27.65 5.58 1.24
CA GLN A 294 28.22 4.29 1.57
C GLN A 294 27.17 3.18 1.50
N VAL A 295 27.60 1.98 1.13
CA VAL A 295 26.79 0.77 1.27
C VAL A 295 26.55 0.46 2.74
N GLN A 296 25.35 0.00 3.06
CA GLN A 296 24.92 -0.41 4.39
C GLN A 296 25.01 -1.93 4.51
N SER A 297 25.39 -2.40 5.69
CA SER A 297 25.50 -3.83 5.96
C SER A 297 24.14 -4.42 6.33
N HIS A 298 23.73 -5.50 5.63
CA HIS A 298 22.55 -6.28 5.99
C HIS A 298 22.68 -6.91 7.39
N LEU A 299 23.90 -7.12 7.89
CA LEU A 299 24.14 -7.69 9.22
C LEU A 299 23.63 -6.76 10.34
N GLU A 300 23.69 -5.44 10.15
CA GLU A 300 23.12 -4.47 11.09
C GLU A 300 21.58 -4.54 11.11
N HIS A 301 20.98 -4.80 9.94
CA HIS A 301 19.54 -5.02 9.86
C HIS A 301 19.14 -6.34 10.53
N ILE A 302 19.91 -7.43 10.33
CA ILE A 302 19.71 -8.69 11.05
C ILE A 302 19.75 -8.48 12.57
N ASP A 303 20.75 -7.77 13.11
CA ASP A 303 20.81 -7.44 14.55
C ASP A 303 19.57 -6.66 15.02
N THR A 304 19.10 -5.73 14.18
CA THR A 304 17.88 -4.96 14.45
C THR A 304 16.64 -5.85 14.47
N LEU A 305 16.51 -6.80 13.54
CA LEU A 305 15.43 -7.79 13.51
C LEU A 305 15.50 -8.76 14.70
N GLU A 306 16.69 -9.17 15.12
CA GLU A 306 16.90 -10.00 16.32
C GLU A 306 16.47 -9.25 17.60
N LYS A 307 16.77 -7.96 17.70
CA LYS A 307 16.25 -7.08 18.76
C LYS A 307 14.73 -6.96 18.71
N TYR A 308 14.14 -6.81 17.52
CA TYR A 308 12.68 -6.85 17.35
C TYR A 308 12.07 -8.18 17.85
N LEU A 309 12.69 -9.32 17.53
CA LEU A 309 12.22 -10.63 17.99
C LEU A 309 12.20 -10.77 19.51
N GLN A 310 13.11 -10.10 20.22
CA GLN A 310 13.11 -10.03 21.69
C GLN A 310 11.96 -9.17 22.22
N ILE A 311 11.55 -8.13 21.48
CA ILE A 311 10.45 -7.22 21.86
C ILE A 311 9.07 -7.78 21.50
N ALA A 312 8.95 -8.56 20.42
CA ALA A 312 7.68 -9.04 19.89
C ALA A 312 6.71 -9.64 20.95
N PRO A 313 7.16 -10.48 21.92
CA PRO A 313 6.27 -11.01 22.97
C PRO A 313 5.64 -9.96 23.89
N HIS A 314 6.26 -8.77 24.00
CA HIS A 314 5.80 -7.63 24.81
C HIS A 314 4.90 -6.67 24.01
N LEU A 315 4.85 -6.82 22.68
CA LEU A 315 3.92 -6.09 21.83
C LEU A 315 2.49 -6.66 21.90
N ILE A 316 2.27 -7.84 22.48
CA ILE A 316 0.93 -8.41 22.60
C ILE A 316 0.17 -7.69 23.73
N PRO A 317 -1.02 -7.10 23.48
CA PRO A 317 -1.81 -6.43 24.52
C PRO A 317 -2.46 -7.47 25.44
N ARG A 318 -1.74 -7.96 26.45
CA ARG A 318 -2.18 -9.10 27.31
C ARG A 318 -3.35 -8.75 28.23
N ASP A 319 -3.52 -7.48 28.52
CA ASP A 319 -4.58 -6.92 29.34
C ASP A 319 -5.93 -6.85 28.62
N GLU A 320 -5.94 -6.93 27.28
CA GLU A 320 -7.15 -6.85 26.47
C GLU A 320 -7.26 -8.03 25.48
N PRO A 321 -7.74 -9.21 25.92
CA PRO A 321 -7.88 -10.40 25.07
C PRO A 321 -8.78 -10.18 23.84
N ALA A 322 -9.72 -9.24 23.90
CA ALA A 322 -10.58 -8.91 22.77
C ALA A 322 -9.78 -8.44 21.53
N LEU A 323 -8.59 -7.88 21.73
CA LEU A 323 -7.72 -7.43 20.64
C LEU A 323 -6.98 -8.57 19.93
N HIS A 324 -6.95 -9.77 20.49
CA HIS A 324 -6.23 -10.92 19.90
C HIS A 324 -7.03 -11.60 18.80
N ARG A 325 -8.34 -11.34 18.75
CA ARG A 325 -9.24 -11.99 17.80
C ARG A 325 -8.80 -11.71 16.36
N PRO A 326 -8.79 -12.72 15.47
CA PRO A 326 -8.43 -12.49 14.08
C PRO A 326 -9.54 -11.73 13.35
N VAL A 327 -9.16 -10.74 12.56
CA VAL A 327 -10.06 -9.91 11.73
C VAL A 327 -9.48 -9.69 10.35
N VAL A 328 -10.36 -9.44 9.38
CA VAL A 328 -9.98 -8.99 8.04
C VAL A 328 -10.23 -7.49 7.92
N ARG A 329 -9.38 -6.82 7.16
CA ARG A 329 -9.55 -5.43 6.74
C ARG A 329 -9.19 -5.33 5.26
N HIS A 330 -9.76 -4.36 4.57
CA HIS A 330 -9.36 -4.07 3.20
C HIS A 330 -7.86 -3.69 3.17
N PRO A 331 -7.04 -4.34 2.33
CA PRO A 331 -5.58 -4.15 2.34
C PRO A 331 -5.17 -2.76 1.86
N ASP A 332 -5.93 -2.17 0.93
CA ASP A 332 -5.66 -0.86 0.35
C ASP A 332 -6.94 0.00 0.24
N LEU A 333 -7.48 0.44 1.38
CA LEU A 333 -8.72 1.22 1.42
C LEU A 333 -8.49 2.68 1.02
N GLN A 334 -8.43 2.93 -0.28
CA GLN A 334 -8.29 4.26 -0.87
C GLN A 334 -9.45 4.59 -1.83
N PRO A 335 -9.71 5.88 -2.13
CA PRO A 335 -10.82 6.29 -3.01
C PRO A 335 -10.87 5.57 -4.35
N ASN A 336 -9.71 5.24 -4.94
CA ASN A 336 -9.63 4.56 -6.24
C ASN A 336 -10.18 3.11 -6.22
N ASN A 337 -10.33 2.51 -5.03
CA ASN A 337 -10.83 1.15 -4.84
C ASN A 337 -12.30 1.10 -4.40
N ILE A 338 -12.98 2.25 -4.39
CA ILE A 338 -14.37 2.40 -3.93
C ILE A 338 -15.23 2.93 -5.08
N PHE A 339 -16.36 2.28 -5.32
CA PHE A 339 -17.39 2.73 -6.25
C PHE A 339 -18.64 3.16 -5.50
N VAL A 340 -19.28 4.21 -6.00
CA VAL A 340 -20.48 4.80 -5.40
C VAL A 340 -21.60 5.06 -6.40
N SER A 341 -22.84 4.99 -5.93
CA SER A 341 -24.03 5.43 -6.69
C SER A 341 -24.10 6.96 -6.81
N ASP A 342 -25.08 7.47 -7.55
CA ASP A 342 -25.35 8.91 -7.63
C ASP A 342 -25.76 9.50 -6.27
N GLU A 343 -26.35 8.68 -5.39
CA GLU A 343 -26.70 9.03 -4.01
C GLU A 343 -25.53 8.86 -3.03
N LEU A 344 -24.33 8.53 -3.49
CA LEU A 344 -23.14 8.28 -2.67
C LEU A 344 -23.27 7.07 -1.73
N GLU A 345 -24.04 6.07 -2.13
CA GLU A 345 -24.02 4.75 -1.47
C GLU A 345 -22.88 3.92 -2.06
N ILE A 346 -22.15 3.17 -1.22
CA ILE A 346 -21.03 2.34 -1.68
C ILE A 346 -21.61 1.12 -2.44
N THR A 347 -21.32 1.03 -3.73
CA THR A 347 -21.80 -0.04 -4.62
C THR A 347 -20.77 -1.14 -4.85
N GLY A 348 -19.48 -0.86 -4.59
CA GLY A 348 -18.44 -1.87 -4.71
C GLY A 348 -17.10 -1.47 -4.09
N LEU A 349 -16.48 -2.44 -3.42
CA LEU A 349 -15.08 -2.42 -2.98
C LEU A 349 -14.30 -3.43 -3.83
N ILE A 350 -13.27 -2.95 -4.51
CA ILE A 350 -12.41 -3.77 -5.37
C ILE A 350 -10.99 -3.85 -4.81
N ASP A 351 -10.18 -4.73 -5.38
CA ASP A 351 -8.77 -4.91 -5.02
C ASP A 351 -8.55 -5.49 -3.61
N TRP A 352 -9.09 -6.69 -3.42
CA TRP A 352 -8.87 -7.52 -2.22
C TRP A 352 -7.61 -8.37 -2.31
N GLN A 353 -6.77 -8.10 -3.31
CA GLN A 353 -5.47 -8.73 -3.48
C GLN A 353 -4.61 -8.48 -2.23
N HIS A 354 -3.87 -9.49 -1.77
CA HIS A 354 -3.06 -9.44 -0.54
C HIS A 354 -3.84 -9.27 0.77
N SER A 355 -5.16 -9.46 0.77
CA SER A 355 -5.95 -9.46 1.99
C SER A 355 -5.52 -10.59 2.95
N VAL A 356 -5.49 -10.25 4.23
CA VAL A 356 -5.01 -11.13 5.29
C VAL A 356 -5.87 -10.97 6.55
N VAL A 357 -6.09 -12.08 7.22
CA VAL A 357 -6.68 -12.13 8.56
C VAL A 357 -5.55 -12.04 9.58
N LEU A 358 -5.60 -11.04 10.45
CA LEU A 358 -4.58 -10.81 11.50
C LEU A 358 -5.27 -10.48 12.83
N PRO A 359 -4.58 -10.63 13.98
CA PRO A 359 -5.06 -10.12 15.25
C PRO A 359 -5.52 -8.66 15.15
N PHE A 360 -6.61 -8.32 15.84
CA PHE A 360 -7.24 -7.01 15.71
C PHE A 360 -6.30 -5.83 16.03
N PHE A 361 -5.40 -5.97 17.01
CA PHE A 361 -4.41 -4.94 17.32
C PHE A 361 -3.39 -4.66 16.19
N LEU A 362 -3.26 -5.56 15.21
CA LEU A 362 -2.43 -5.36 14.01
C LEU A 362 -3.22 -4.74 12.85
N GLN A 363 -4.53 -4.98 12.80
CA GLN A 363 -5.42 -4.47 11.75
C GLN A 363 -6.02 -3.09 12.07
N CYS A 364 -6.14 -2.72 13.34
CA CYS A 364 -6.77 -1.48 13.75
C CYS A 364 -6.00 -0.25 13.24
N GLY A 365 -6.61 0.55 12.37
CA GLY A 365 -5.96 1.76 11.85
C GLY A 365 -6.92 2.77 11.26
N ILE A 366 -6.38 3.90 10.82
CA ILE A 366 -7.09 4.87 10.00
C ILE A 366 -6.59 4.71 8.55
N PRO A 367 -7.48 4.63 7.53
CA PRO A 367 -7.06 4.54 6.13
C PRO A 367 -6.18 5.72 5.72
N GLY A 368 -5.22 5.47 4.83
CA GLY A 368 -4.22 6.47 4.41
C GLY A 368 -4.82 7.77 3.87
N SER A 369 -5.94 7.68 3.15
CA SER A 369 -6.67 8.82 2.60
C SER A 369 -7.46 9.64 3.63
N LEU A 370 -7.64 9.10 4.85
CA LEU A 370 -8.40 9.70 5.95
C LEU A 370 -7.51 10.09 7.14
N GLN A 371 -6.27 9.59 7.20
CA GLN A 371 -5.35 9.86 8.31
C GLN A 371 -4.61 11.20 8.15
N ASN A 372 -4.24 11.80 9.28
CA ASN A 372 -3.42 13.01 9.35
C ASN A 372 -2.48 12.96 10.57
N TYR A 373 -1.72 11.88 10.71
CA TYR A 373 -0.76 11.70 11.79
C TYR A 373 0.35 12.76 11.75
N GLY A 374 0.90 13.09 12.92
CA GLY A 374 1.90 14.14 13.08
C GLY A 374 1.30 15.55 13.23
N ASP A 375 -0.01 15.72 13.03
CA ASP A 375 -0.71 16.99 13.26
C ASP A 375 -1.33 17.04 14.66
N ASN A 376 -0.96 18.05 15.45
CA ASN A 376 -1.41 18.21 16.84
C ASN A 376 -2.93 18.39 16.98
N ILE A 377 -3.57 19.07 16.02
CA ILE A 377 -5.03 19.29 16.02
C ILE A 377 -5.75 17.97 15.80
N SER A 378 -5.28 17.18 14.83
CA SER A 378 -5.79 15.84 14.53
C SER A 378 -5.58 14.89 15.70
N ALA A 379 -4.37 14.87 16.28
CA ALA A 379 -4.03 14.01 17.42
C ALA A 379 -4.86 14.30 18.69
N SER A 380 -5.23 15.57 18.91
CA SER A 380 -6.07 15.98 20.05
C SER A 380 -7.56 15.93 19.74
N LEU A 381 -7.95 15.48 18.54
CA LEU A 381 -9.34 15.44 18.06
C LEU A 381 -10.09 16.75 18.27
N GLN A 382 -9.38 17.88 18.10
CA GLN A 382 -10.01 19.19 18.10
C GLN A 382 -10.82 19.37 16.82
N THR A 383 -12.00 19.99 16.93
CA THR A 383 -12.83 20.31 15.78
C THR A 383 -12.05 21.19 14.80
N PRO A 384 -11.82 20.75 13.55
CA PRO A 384 -11.02 21.51 12.60
C PRO A 384 -11.72 22.81 12.18
N THR A 385 -10.95 23.88 12.03
CA THR A 385 -11.42 25.18 11.51
C THR A 385 -10.40 25.76 10.54
N LEU A 386 -10.87 26.53 9.56
CA LEU A 386 -9.98 27.38 8.75
C LEU A 386 -9.40 28.53 9.61
N PRO A 387 -8.21 29.04 9.27
CA PRO A 387 -7.65 30.20 9.94
C PRO A 387 -8.54 31.44 9.75
N ARG A 388 -8.58 32.34 10.74
CA ARG A 388 -9.47 33.52 10.72
C ARG A 388 -9.18 34.48 9.58
N ASN A 389 -7.93 34.53 9.12
CA ASN A 389 -7.45 35.37 8.02
C ASN A 389 -7.42 34.63 6.68
N PHE A 390 -8.15 33.52 6.52
CA PHE A 390 -8.10 32.69 5.31
C PHE A 390 -8.35 33.49 4.03
N ASP A 391 -9.39 34.33 4.03
CA ASP A 391 -9.77 35.13 2.87
C ASP A 391 -8.72 36.21 2.51
N ASP A 392 -7.83 36.55 3.45
CA ASP A 392 -6.75 37.52 3.27
C ASP A 392 -5.43 36.88 2.79
N LEU A 393 -5.34 35.54 2.74
CA LEU A 393 -4.14 34.81 2.31
C LEU A 393 -3.94 34.86 0.79
N GLU A 394 -2.71 34.65 0.33
CA GLU A 394 -2.44 34.42 -1.09
C GLU A 394 -3.10 33.10 -1.56
N GLU A 395 -3.49 33.03 -2.84
CA GLU A 395 -4.22 31.88 -3.40
C GLU A 395 -3.54 30.53 -3.11
N ILE A 396 -2.21 30.46 -3.18
CA ILE A 396 -1.46 29.23 -2.88
C ILE A 396 -1.57 28.86 -1.40
N GLU A 397 -1.50 29.84 -0.51
CA GLU A 397 -1.65 29.62 0.93
C GLU A 397 -3.09 29.22 1.26
N GLN A 398 -4.09 29.80 0.60
CA GLN A 398 -5.49 29.38 0.70
C GLN A 398 -5.65 27.91 0.29
N LEU A 399 -5.08 27.49 -0.83
CA LEU A 399 -5.11 26.09 -1.27
C LEU A 399 -4.47 25.15 -0.24
N GLN A 400 -3.32 25.53 0.33
CA GLN A 400 -2.64 24.74 1.36
C GLN A 400 -3.47 24.63 2.65
N GLN A 401 -4.06 25.74 3.11
CA GLN A 401 -4.90 25.74 4.31
C GLN A 401 -6.21 24.96 4.08
N ALA A 402 -6.80 25.05 2.89
CA ALA A 402 -7.99 24.27 2.52
C ALA A 402 -7.69 22.77 2.49
N GLU A 403 -6.56 22.35 1.93
CA GLU A 403 -6.14 20.95 1.92
C GLU A 403 -5.83 20.42 3.32
N LEU A 404 -5.12 21.21 4.13
CA LEU A 404 -4.85 20.85 5.53
C LEU A 404 -6.15 20.73 6.34
N PHE A 405 -7.09 21.66 6.15
CA PHE A 405 -8.42 21.59 6.75
C PHE A 405 -9.16 20.32 6.32
N ARG A 406 -9.17 19.99 5.02
CA ARG A 406 -9.79 18.77 4.50
C ARG A 406 -9.21 17.51 5.15
N ARG A 407 -7.89 17.40 5.27
CA ARG A 407 -7.20 16.26 5.92
C ARG A 407 -7.56 16.14 7.40
N ARG A 408 -7.51 17.25 8.15
CA ARG A 408 -7.92 17.32 9.57
C ARG A 408 -9.39 16.91 9.75
N GLN A 409 -10.26 17.42 8.89
CA GLN A 409 -11.70 17.11 8.89
C GLN A 409 -11.97 15.63 8.66
N LEU A 410 -11.36 15.02 7.64
CA LEU A 410 -11.53 13.59 7.36
C LEU A 410 -11.05 12.72 8.52
N HIS A 411 -9.88 13.05 9.10
CA HIS A 411 -9.36 12.37 10.27
C HIS A 411 -10.32 12.47 11.46
N TYR A 412 -10.76 13.69 11.79
CA TYR A 412 -11.69 13.94 12.88
C TYR A 412 -13.00 13.17 12.69
N LEU A 413 -13.60 13.26 11.50
CA LEU A 413 -14.87 12.58 11.18
C LEU A 413 -14.71 11.07 11.30
N TYR A 414 -13.64 10.49 10.74
CA TYR A 414 -13.40 9.06 10.80
C TYR A 414 -13.26 8.56 12.24
N VAL A 415 -12.45 9.22 13.06
CA VAL A 415 -12.23 8.80 14.46
C VAL A 415 -13.51 8.94 15.26
N LYS A 416 -14.26 10.04 15.10
CA LYS A 416 -15.53 10.27 15.79
C LYS A 416 -16.58 9.24 15.40
N MET A 417 -16.79 9.02 14.10
CA MET A 417 -17.74 8.04 13.59
C MET A 417 -17.36 6.61 13.99
N THR A 418 -16.07 6.29 14.02
CA THR A 418 -15.56 5.01 14.52
C THR A 418 -15.88 4.84 16.01
N ALA A 419 -15.73 5.88 16.83
CA ALA A 419 -16.13 5.85 18.24
C ALA A 419 -17.62 5.54 18.43
N ASP A 420 -18.47 6.16 17.60
CA ASP A 420 -19.93 6.03 17.69
C ASP A 420 -20.45 4.68 17.15
N MET A 421 -19.92 4.22 16.01
CA MET A 421 -20.47 3.07 15.27
C MET A 421 -19.65 1.79 15.38
N CYS A 422 -18.36 1.87 15.70
CA CYS A 422 -17.49 0.71 15.87
C CYS A 422 -16.62 0.82 17.15
N PRO A 423 -17.23 0.78 18.35
CA PRO A 423 -16.51 1.01 19.61
C PRO A 423 -15.33 0.06 19.83
N GLU A 424 -15.43 -1.19 19.35
CA GLU A 424 -14.32 -2.14 19.44
C GLU A 424 -13.09 -1.68 18.66
N HIS A 425 -13.30 -1.09 17.47
CA HIS A 425 -12.20 -0.53 16.66
C HIS A 425 -11.66 0.75 17.28
N TYR A 426 -12.53 1.63 17.78
CA TYR A 426 -12.09 2.81 18.51
C TYR A 426 -11.22 2.45 19.71
N ASN A 427 -11.65 1.50 20.55
CA ASN A 427 -10.88 1.03 21.69
C ASN A 427 -9.51 0.46 21.26
N ALA A 428 -9.46 -0.29 20.15
CA ALA A 428 -8.20 -0.78 19.59
C ALA A 428 -7.29 0.36 19.10
N LEU A 429 -7.85 1.40 18.46
CA LEU A 429 -7.12 2.58 18.00
C LEU A 429 -6.54 3.39 19.16
N THR A 430 -7.33 3.60 20.21
CA THR A 430 -6.94 4.40 21.38
C THR A 430 -6.15 3.61 22.42
N HIS A 431 -6.02 2.30 22.25
CA HIS A 431 -5.18 1.50 23.12
C HIS A 431 -3.73 1.99 23.07
N ASP A 432 -3.10 2.14 24.24
CA ASP A 432 -1.71 2.62 24.37
C ASP A 432 -0.81 1.95 23.34
N PHE A 433 0.02 2.70 22.60
CA PHE A 433 0.98 2.18 21.61
C PHE A 433 0.41 1.39 20.42
N SER A 434 -0.90 1.47 20.12
CA SER A 434 -1.53 0.81 18.96
C SER A 434 -0.77 1.06 17.64
N MET A 435 -0.51 2.33 17.33
CA MET A 435 0.18 2.73 16.09
C MET A 435 1.64 2.29 16.05
N LEU A 436 2.35 2.36 17.18
CA LEU A 436 3.74 1.91 17.26
C LEU A 436 3.86 0.40 17.06
N ARG A 437 2.95 -0.40 17.63
CA ARG A 437 2.91 -1.86 17.43
C ARG A 437 2.76 -2.23 15.96
N ARG A 438 1.82 -1.57 15.27
CA ARG A 438 1.57 -1.80 13.85
C ARG A 438 2.78 -1.42 13.01
N ARG A 439 3.38 -0.27 13.28
CA ARG A 439 4.55 0.20 12.57
C ARG A 439 5.74 -0.74 12.73
N LEU A 440 6.04 -1.17 13.96
CA LEU A 440 7.05 -2.20 14.24
C LEU A 440 6.78 -3.52 13.51
N PHE A 441 5.53 -3.99 13.50
CA PHE A 441 5.13 -5.20 12.78
C PHE A 441 5.37 -5.09 11.27
N HIS A 442 4.99 -3.96 10.66
CA HIS A 442 5.21 -3.71 9.22
C HIS A 442 6.70 -3.58 8.90
N HIS A 443 7.43 -2.69 9.59
CA HIS A 443 8.85 -2.47 9.34
C HIS A 443 9.72 -3.71 9.60
N ALA A 444 9.31 -4.61 10.50
CA ALA A 444 10.00 -5.88 10.72
C ALA A 444 9.66 -6.97 9.68
N SER A 445 8.70 -6.70 8.79
CA SER A 445 8.25 -7.62 7.74
C SER A 445 8.60 -7.14 6.33
N ASP A 446 8.99 -5.87 6.18
CA ASP A 446 9.37 -5.29 4.89
C ASP A 446 10.73 -5.84 4.41
N PRO A 447 10.91 -6.04 3.10
CA PRO A 447 12.21 -6.39 2.53
C PRO A 447 13.28 -5.34 2.84
N TRP A 448 14.50 -5.78 3.15
CA TRP A 448 15.59 -4.85 3.41
C TRP A 448 16.20 -4.31 2.11
N GLU A 449 16.02 -3.00 1.89
CA GLU A 449 16.45 -2.29 0.68
C GLU A 449 17.63 -1.33 0.94
N GLY A 450 18.56 -1.73 1.80
CA GLY A 450 19.74 -0.93 2.15
C GLY A 450 19.49 0.17 3.21
N ASP A 451 18.39 0.09 3.95
CA ASP A 451 18.02 1.01 5.04
C ASP A 451 18.10 0.32 6.42
N ASN A 452 18.94 0.87 7.31
CA ASN A 452 19.14 0.37 8.67
C ASN A 452 18.49 1.26 9.75
N VAL A 453 17.80 2.33 9.36
CA VAL A 453 17.30 3.35 10.30
C VAL A 453 15.85 3.14 10.66
N THR A 454 14.97 2.86 9.70
CA THR A 454 13.51 2.84 9.91
C THR A 454 13.06 1.94 11.07
N LEU A 455 13.39 0.64 11.06
CA LEU A 455 13.02 -0.27 12.16
C LEU A 455 13.78 0.05 13.46
N LYS A 456 15.05 0.46 13.35
CA LYS A 456 15.90 0.75 14.50
C LYS A 456 15.39 1.97 15.27
N ALA A 457 14.95 3.01 14.59
CA ALA A 457 14.38 4.21 15.19
C ALA A 457 13.11 3.90 15.99
N ASP A 458 12.28 2.99 15.49
CA ASP A 458 11.10 2.52 16.22
C ASP A 458 11.45 1.77 17.50
N LEU A 459 12.46 0.89 17.45
CA LEU A 459 12.94 0.16 18.62
C LEU A 459 13.63 1.07 19.64
N VAL A 460 14.40 2.07 19.19
CA VAL A 460 15.00 3.10 20.05
C VAL A 460 13.90 3.91 20.74
N ASN A 461 12.89 4.38 20.01
CA ASN A 461 11.77 5.11 20.58
C ASN A 461 10.96 4.25 21.57
N LEU A 462 10.77 2.97 21.27
CA LEU A 462 10.11 2.01 22.14
C LEU A 462 10.91 1.78 23.43
N SER A 463 12.22 1.53 23.34
CA SER A 463 13.07 1.29 24.50
C SER A 463 13.12 2.49 25.45
N ARG A 464 13.13 3.72 24.91
CA ARG A 464 13.03 4.96 25.70
C ARG A 464 11.72 5.12 26.45
N LYS A 465 10.63 4.55 25.92
CA LYS A 465 9.29 4.58 26.52
C LYS A 465 8.90 3.25 27.16
N TRP A 466 9.88 2.39 27.46
CA TRP A 466 9.62 1.01 27.90
C TRP A 466 8.75 0.93 29.17
N THR A 467 8.95 1.83 30.12
CA THR A 467 8.13 1.90 31.34
C THR A 467 6.67 2.17 31.03
N GLU A 468 6.36 2.96 30.00
CA GLU A 468 4.99 3.21 29.56
C GLU A 468 4.42 1.98 28.83
N VAL A 469 5.24 1.32 27.98
CA VAL A 469 4.86 0.11 27.24
C VAL A 469 4.50 -1.05 28.18
N THR A 470 5.24 -1.19 29.28
CA THR A 470 4.99 -2.20 30.31
C THR A 470 4.03 -1.74 31.41
N ARG A 471 3.44 -0.54 31.26
CA ARG A 471 2.55 0.10 32.24
C ARG A 471 3.13 0.09 33.67
N GLY A 472 4.43 0.35 33.78
CA GLY A 472 5.15 0.43 35.04
C GLY A 472 5.51 -0.92 35.67
N ALA A 473 5.36 -2.04 34.95
CA ALA A 473 5.93 -3.30 35.42
C ALA A 473 7.45 -3.14 35.60
N LYS A 474 8.02 -3.76 36.64
CA LYS A 474 9.47 -3.70 36.93
C LYS A 474 10.31 -4.55 35.98
N GLU A 475 9.87 -4.73 34.74
CA GLU A 475 10.60 -5.47 33.72
C GLU A 475 11.58 -4.54 33.02
N SER A 476 12.86 -4.90 33.01
CA SER A 476 13.86 -4.23 32.20
C SER A 476 13.55 -4.41 30.72
N CYS A 477 13.86 -3.41 29.90
CA CYS A 477 13.76 -3.56 28.45
C CYS A 477 14.71 -4.69 28.00
N PRO A 478 14.25 -5.66 27.21
CA PRO A 478 15.10 -6.79 26.78
C PRO A 478 16.18 -6.34 25.78
N ILE A 479 16.04 -5.14 25.22
CA ILE A 479 17.03 -4.53 24.34
C ILE A 479 17.60 -3.28 24.99
N ALA A 480 18.84 -2.97 24.67
CA ALA A 480 19.51 -1.76 25.09
C ALA A 480 20.26 -1.15 23.91
N TYR A 481 20.30 0.18 23.90
CA TYR A 481 21.08 0.99 22.98
C TYR A 481 21.91 1.94 23.84
N SER A 482 23.16 2.20 23.43
CA SER A 482 23.93 3.27 24.10
C SER A 482 23.29 4.63 23.81
N ASP A 483 23.62 5.63 24.63
CA ASP A 483 23.16 7.00 24.40
C ASP A 483 23.65 7.52 23.03
N ASP A 484 24.89 7.21 22.66
CA ASP A 484 25.48 7.57 21.37
C ASP A 484 24.77 6.87 20.21
N GLU A 485 24.50 5.57 20.32
CA GLU A 485 23.79 4.80 19.29
C GLU A 485 22.35 5.32 19.11
N SER A 486 21.68 5.62 20.21
CA SER A 486 20.32 6.18 20.20
C SER A 486 20.30 7.57 19.57
N ALA A 487 21.26 8.43 19.95
CA ALA A 487 21.36 9.79 19.42
C ALA A 487 21.64 9.79 17.91
N GLU A 488 22.53 8.91 17.46
CA GLU A 488 22.87 8.78 16.04
C GLU A 488 21.71 8.21 15.22
N CYS A 489 21.05 7.15 15.71
CA CYS A 489 19.87 6.58 15.06
C CYS A 489 18.76 7.63 14.88
N LEU A 490 18.45 8.41 15.93
CA LEU A 490 17.45 9.47 15.86
C LEU A 490 17.89 10.67 15.01
N ARG A 491 19.20 10.91 14.86
CA ARG A 491 19.71 11.91 13.92
C ARG A 491 19.49 11.47 12.48
N LEU A 492 19.79 10.20 12.16
CA LEU A 492 19.57 9.62 10.85
C LEU A 492 18.08 9.53 10.49
N ASP A 493 17.22 9.18 11.45
CA ASP A 493 15.75 9.13 11.29
C ASP A 493 15.16 10.49 10.90
N ARG A 494 15.64 11.57 11.52
CA ARG A 494 15.27 12.94 11.12
C ARG A 494 15.76 13.28 9.71
N ALA A 495 17.01 12.96 9.39
CA ALA A 495 17.56 13.21 8.05
C ALA A 495 16.83 12.41 6.96
N GLN A 496 16.40 11.18 7.27
CA GLN A 496 15.58 10.35 6.39
C GLN A 496 14.19 10.97 6.19
N SER A 497 13.55 11.44 7.26
CA SER A 497 12.25 12.12 7.18
C SER A 497 12.32 13.37 6.30
N GLU A 498 13.37 14.19 6.47
CA GLU A 498 13.64 15.36 5.62
C GLU A 498 13.85 14.96 4.15
N ALA A 499 14.63 13.91 3.88
CA ALA A 499 14.83 13.40 2.52
C ALA A 499 13.51 12.90 1.91
N ASP A 500 12.67 12.19 2.66
CA ASP A 500 11.38 11.69 2.17
C ASP A 500 10.41 12.85 1.85
N GLU A 501 10.39 13.91 2.67
CA GLU A 501 9.63 15.14 2.40
C GLU A 501 10.11 15.84 1.12
N GLN A 502 11.43 15.94 0.93
CA GLN A 502 12.02 16.52 -0.28
C GLN A 502 11.70 15.70 -1.52
N PHE A 503 11.82 14.38 -1.45
CA PHE A 503 11.48 13.49 -2.55
C PHE A 503 10.01 13.68 -2.96
N GLN A 504 9.10 13.72 -1.98
CA GLN A 504 7.70 13.97 -2.26
C GLN A 504 7.46 15.35 -2.88
N ALA A 505 8.17 16.39 -2.43
CA ALA A 505 8.11 17.72 -3.04
C ALA A 505 8.58 17.70 -4.51
N CYS A 506 9.65 16.97 -4.82
CA CYS A 506 10.11 16.78 -6.20
C CYS A 506 9.05 16.07 -7.05
N LYS A 507 8.41 15.02 -6.51
CA LYS A 507 7.33 14.32 -7.21
C LYS A 507 6.14 15.23 -7.52
N ASP A 508 5.75 16.07 -6.57
CA ASP A 508 4.63 17.02 -6.72
C ASP A 508 4.91 18.10 -7.77
N VAL A 509 6.17 18.54 -7.88
CA VAL A 509 6.61 19.52 -8.89
C VAL A 509 6.61 18.91 -10.28
N ILE A 510 7.09 17.67 -10.41
CA ILE A 510 7.12 16.97 -11.70
C ILE A 510 5.72 16.48 -12.11
N GLY A 511 4.86 16.20 -11.13
CA GLY A 511 3.56 15.59 -11.34
C GLY A 511 3.65 14.08 -11.54
N VAL A 512 4.49 13.39 -10.76
CA VAL A 512 4.65 11.92 -10.85
C VAL A 512 4.04 11.18 -9.67
N GLY A 513 3.44 10.03 -9.97
CA GLY A 513 2.89 9.12 -8.99
C GLY A 513 3.96 8.26 -8.30
N THR A 514 3.51 7.25 -7.57
CA THR A 514 4.38 6.23 -6.95
C THR A 514 5.21 5.52 -8.01
N GLU A 515 6.45 5.16 -7.67
CA GLU A 515 7.44 4.56 -8.60
C GLU A 515 7.79 5.43 -9.82
N GLY A 516 7.44 6.73 -9.84
CA GLY A 516 7.67 7.58 -11.01
C GLY A 516 6.66 7.37 -12.14
N TRP A 517 5.53 6.70 -11.87
CA TRP A 517 4.49 6.47 -12.86
C TRP A 517 3.72 7.76 -13.23
N VAL A 518 3.40 7.93 -14.51
CA VAL A 518 2.57 9.03 -15.04
C VAL A 518 1.65 8.53 -16.16
N PRO A 519 0.47 9.15 -16.36
CA PRO A 519 -0.37 8.88 -17.52
C PRO A 519 0.40 9.15 -18.82
N VAL A 520 0.16 8.35 -19.86
CA VAL A 520 0.89 8.46 -21.13
C VAL A 520 0.80 9.87 -21.74
N THR A 521 -0.34 10.55 -21.54
CA THR A 521 -0.60 11.91 -22.00
C THR A 521 0.23 12.98 -21.28
N GLN A 522 0.72 12.68 -20.07
CA GLN A 522 1.50 13.61 -19.24
C GLN A 522 3.01 13.28 -19.24
N TYR A 523 3.42 12.19 -19.89
CA TYR A 523 4.79 11.69 -19.85
C TYR A 523 5.81 12.72 -20.37
N GLU A 524 5.58 13.28 -21.56
CA GLU A 524 6.51 14.25 -22.16
C GLU A 524 6.65 15.53 -21.32
N GLU A 525 5.56 15.97 -20.69
CA GLU A 525 5.62 17.12 -19.79
C GLU A 525 6.38 16.80 -18.50
N SER A 526 6.12 15.65 -17.90
CA SER A 526 6.79 15.19 -16.69
C SER A 526 8.29 14.99 -16.93
N LYS A 527 8.69 14.39 -18.05
CA LYS A 527 10.12 14.27 -18.42
C LYS A 527 10.79 15.61 -18.64
N ARG A 528 10.10 16.59 -19.25
CA ARG A 528 10.63 17.97 -19.37
C ARG A 528 10.81 18.63 -18.00
N MET A 529 9.86 18.47 -17.10
CA MET A 529 9.95 19.01 -15.74
C MET A 529 11.06 18.34 -14.92
N GLU A 530 11.20 17.02 -15.02
CA GLU A 530 12.28 16.26 -14.41
C GLU A 530 13.65 16.70 -14.94
N SER A 531 13.81 16.83 -16.27
CA SER A 531 15.04 17.31 -16.90
C SER A 531 15.38 18.75 -16.48
N LYS A 532 14.37 19.62 -16.36
CA LYS A 532 14.53 20.98 -15.86
C LYS A 532 15.01 20.97 -14.41
N LEU A 533 14.39 20.15 -13.54
CA LEU A 533 14.78 20.01 -12.15
C LEU A 533 16.24 19.52 -12.02
N LYS A 534 16.65 18.55 -12.85
CA LYS A 534 18.04 18.07 -12.92
C LYS A 534 19.01 19.17 -13.33
N ALA A 535 18.67 19.95 -14.36
CA ALA A 535 19.51 21.04 -14.84
C ALA A 535 19.67 22.15 -13.79
N GLU A 536 18.58 22.51 -13.10
CA GLU A 536 18.60 23.49 -12.02
C GLU A 536 19.44 22.99 -10.83
N ALA A 537 19.34 21.70 -10.48
CA ALA A 537 20.19 21.10 -9.46
C ALA A 537 21.69 21.17 -9.85
N LEU A 538 22.03 20.84 -11.09
CA LEU A 538 23.41 20.95 -11.59
C LEU A 538 23.95 22.39 -11.60
N HIS A 539 23.09 23.38 -11.84
CA HIS A 539 23.45 24.80 -11.80
C HIS A 539 23.63 25.31 -10.36
N ALA A 540 22.84 24.80 -9.41
CA ALA A 540 22.94 25.16 -8.00
C ALA A 540 24.08 24.44 -7.25
N ALA A 541 24.73 23.46 -7.87
CA ALA A 541 25.97 22.85 -7.36
C ALA A 541 27.14 23.84 -7.40
N GLU A 542 27.70 24.15 -6.23
CA GLU A 542 28.76 25.15 -6.04
C GLU A 542 30.17 24.56 -6.27
N THR A 543 30.30 23.24 -6.17
CA THR A 543 31.58 22.53 -6.31
C THR A 543 31.49 21.42 -7.35
N ASP A 544 32.63 21.04 -7.93
CA ASP A 544 32.70 19.91 -8.87
C ASP A 544 32.32 18.59 -8.20
N LYS A 545 32.59 18.47 -6.89
CA LYS A 545 32.15 17.31 -6.09
C LYS A 545 30.63 17.24 -5.98
N GLU A 546 29.95 18.34 -5.65
CA GLU A 546 28.49 18.40 -5.61
C GLU A 546 27.89 18.06 -6.99
N ARG A 547 28.48 18.60 -8.07
CA ARG A 547 28.02 18.35 -9.44
C ARG A 547 28.17 16.88 -9.84
N ALA A 548 29.30 16.24 -9.51
CA ALA A 548 29.52 14.83 -9.78
C ALA A 548 28.51 13.94 -9.05
N ILE A 549 28.21 14.24 -7.77
CA ILE A 549 27.24 13.47 -6.99
C ILE A 549 25.82 13.62 -7.56
N VAL A 550 25.40 14.82 -7.97
CA VAL A 550 24.09 15.03 -8.64
C VAL A 550 24.01 14.24 -9.95
N GLN A 551 25.11 14.14 -10.70
CA GLN A 551 25.15 13.36 -11.95
C GLN A 551 25.07 11.85 -11.70
N GLU A 552 25.77 11.34 -10.68
CA GLU A 552 25.84 9.91 -10.38
C GLU A 552 24.58 9.39 -9.66
N HIS A 553 24.01 10.19 -8.76
CA HIS A 553 22.95 9.78 -7.85
C HIS A 553 21.62 10.50 -8.07
N TRP A 554 21.38 11.02 -9.28
CA TRP A 554 20.12 11.69 -9.58
C TRP A 554 18.92 10.78 -9.28
N ILE A 555 17.94 11.32 -8.57
CA ILE A 555 16.83 10.56 -8.00
C ILE A 555 15.88 9.92 -9.03
N PHE A 556 15.90 10.39 -10.27
CA PHE A 556 15.03 9.93 -11.35
C PHE A 556 15.81 9.38 -12.57
N ASP A 557 17.06 8.96 -12.37
CA ASP A 557 17.78 8.21 -13.40
C ASP A 557 17.44 6.72 -13.30
N ASP A 558 17.50 6.03 -14.45
CA ASP A 558 17.42 4.57 -14.51
C ASP A 558 18.55 3.92 -13.67
N PHE A 559 18.27 2.77 -13.06
CA PHE A 559 19.28 1.93 -12.40
C PHE A 559 18.93 0.45 -12.45
N CYS A 560 19.96 -0.36 -12.32
CA CYS A 560 19.83 -1.78 -12.07
C CYS A 560 19.19 -2.03 -10.70
N GLU A 561 18.04 -2.70 -10.70
CA GLU A 561 17.33 -3.13 -9.48
C GLU A 561 17.62 -4.60 -9.12
N GLU A 562 18.42 -5.33 -9.93
CA GLU A 562 18.79 -6.74 -9.66
C GLU A 562 19.51 -6.92 -8.32
N ASP A 563 20.11 -5.84 -7.79
CA ASP A 563 20.74 -5.85 -6.49
C ASP A 563 19.78 -5.85 -5.29
N TYR A 564 18.51 -5.57 -5.53
CA TYR A 564 17.46 -5.41 -4.52
C TYR A 564 16.36 -6.47 -4.63
N MET A 565 16.43 -7.37 -5.61
CA MET A 565 15.43 -8.43 -5.88
C MET A 565 15.79 -9.80 -5.30
#